data_AF-A0A9D7HV30-F1
#
_entry.id   AF-A0A9D7HV30-F1
#
_cell.length_a   1.000
_cell.length_b   1.000
_cell.length_c   1.000
_cell.angle_alpha   90.00
_cell.angle_beta   90.00
_cell.angle_gamma   90.00
#
_symmetry.space_group_name_H-M   'P 1'
#
loop_
_entity.id
_entity.type
_entity.pdbx_description
1 polymer ?
#
loop_
_entity_poly.entity_id
_entity_poly.type
_entity_poly.pdbx_seq_one_letter_code
_entity_poly.pdbx_strand_id
1 'polypeptide(L)'
;MLYKSDGEPRLPFPIKRIEVHGRMIEEYIIPEDKKAEVLDQMYLFEPVPSLDEERFDLHSGKLFRVRDFRVTREDDHNWLVSPYYEEGGGTMIDWMPAEWANEEADEDWEDEFELEDEGDDDNCGLVDIKKIPDGSEEIAMMPVLGKLKKYMKQQGDDGARSM
;
A
#
# COMPACT_ATOMS: atom_id res chain seq x y z
N MET A 1 -27.16 8.23 21.80
CA MET A 1 -26.38 9.44 21.43
C MET A 1 -25.58 9.08 20.20
N LEU A 2 -25.90 9.64 19.04
CA LEU A 2 -25.06 9.54 17.85
C LEU A 2 -23.93 10.54 18.05
N TYR A 3 -22.69 10.07 18.22
CA TYR A 3 -21.53 10.95 18.20
C TYR A 3 -21.46 11.54 16.78
N LYS A 4 -21.83 12.82 16.63
CA LYS A 4 -21.37 13.59 15.48
C LYS A 4 -19.89 13.77 15.73
N SER A 5 -19.06 13.00 15.04
CA SER A 5 -17.66 13.37 14.87
C SER A 5 -17.67 14.71 14.16
N ASP A 6 -17.26 15.76 14.84
CA ASP A 6 -16.87 17.00 14.17
C ASP A 6 -15.69 16.59 13.29
N GLY A 7 -15.96 16.36 12.00
CA GLY A 7 -14.97 15.85 11.05
C GLY A 7 -13.74 16.75 10.99
N GLU A 8 -12.68 16.26 10.37
CA GLU A 8 -11.41 16.98 10.34
C GLU A 8 -11.56 18.35 9.67
N PRO A 9 -10.87 19.39 10.20
CA PRO A 9 -10.90 20.70 9.60
C PRO A 9 -10.41 20.63 8.15
N ARG A 10 -11.05 21.41 7.27
CA ARG A 10 -10.61 21.52 5.88
C ARG A 10 -9.26 22.24 5.83
N LEU A 11 -8.35 21.71 5.02
CA LEU A 11 -7.10 22.40 4.74
C LEU A 11 -7.35 23.71 3.97
N PRO A 12 -6.55 24.77 4.18
CA PRO A 12 -6.74 26.09 3.57
C PRO A 12 -6.22 26.13 2.12
N PHE A 13 -6.52 25.10 1.33
CA PHE A 13 -6.09 24.98 -0.07
C PHE A 13 -7.28 24.92 -1.03
N PRO A 14 -7.10 25.35 -2.30
CA PRO A 14 -8.10 25.16 -3.33
C PRO A 14 -8.43 23.68 -3.54
N ILE A 15 -9.67 23.39 -3.93
CA ILE A 15 -10.14 22.03 -4.17
C ILE A 15 -10.53 21.88 -5.64
N LYS A 16 -10.14 20.75 -6.24
CA LYS A 16 -10.71 20.26 -7.50
C LYS A 16 -11.50 18.98 -7.24
N ARG A 17 -12.49 18.70 -8.07
CA ARG A 17 -13.27 17.45 -7.99
C ARG A 17 -12.76 16.48 -9.04
N ILE A 18 -12.51 15.24 -8.62
CA ILE A 18 -12.08 14.15 -9.50
C ILE A 18 -13.03 12.95 -9.32
N GLU A 19 -13.18 12.15 -10.36
CA GLU A 19 -14.00 10.94 -10.33
C GLU A 19 -13.08 9.73 -10.18
N VAL A 20 -13.25 8.97 -9.10
CA VAL A 20 -12.47 7.77 -8.79
C VAL A 20 -13.44 6.63 -8.54
N HIS A 21 -13.34 5.56 -9.33
CA HIS A 21 -14.24 4.39 -9.28
C HIS A 21 -15.74 4.74 -9.22
N GLY A 22 -16.17 5.75 -9.99
CA GLY A 22 -17.56 6.20 -10.04
C GLY A 22 -18.03 7.02 -8.83
N ARG A 23 -17.10 7.43 -7.95
CA ARG A 23 -17.35 8.35 -6.83
C ARG A 23 -16.67 9.69 -7.10
N MET A 24 -17.36 10.77 -6.77
CA MET A 24 -16.80 12.11 -6.83
C MET A 24 -16.07 12.41 -5.52
N ILE A 25 -14.77 12.63 -5.59
CA ILE A 25 -13.94 12.99 -4.43
C ILE A 25 -13.37 14.41 -4.60
N GLU A 26 -13.11 15.05 -3.47
CA GLU A 26 -12.49 16.38 -3.42
C GLU A 26 -10.97 16.20 -3.27
N GLU A 27 -10.16 16.81 -4.13
CA GLU A 27 -8.70 16.84 -4.03
C GLU A 27 -8.21 18.25 -3.75
N TYR A 28 -7.31 18.39 -2.78
CA TYR A 28 -6.61 19.64 -2.52
C TYR A 28 -5.48 19.90 -3.52
N ILE A 29 -5.45 21.11 -4.06
CA ILE A 29 -4.34 21.61 -4.88
C ILE A 29 -3.33 22.26 -3.93
N ILE A 30 -2.38 21.45 -3.45
CA ILE A 30 -1.32 21.89 -2.53
C ILE A 30 -0.14 22.43 -3.34
N PRO A 31 0.31 23.68 -3.09
CA PRO A 31 1.46 24.22 -3.78
C PRO A 31 2.76 23.56 -3.27
N GLU A 32 3.76 23.45 -4.14
CA GLU A 32 5.01 22.72 -3.87
C GLU A 32 5.74 23.22 -2.61
N ASP A 33 5.71 24.52 -2.33
CA ASP A 33 6.32 25.14 -1.15
C ASP A 33 5.63 24.76 0.17
N LYS A 34 4.39 24.24 0.10
CA LYS A 34 3.62 23.79 1.26
C LYS A 34 3.56 22.27 1.42
N LYS A 35 4.07 21.50 0.46
CA LYS A 35 4.02 20.03 0.53
C LYS A 35 4.74 19.45 1.75
N ALA A 36 5.91 19.99 2.11
CA ALA A 36 6.65 19.52 3.29
C ALA A 36 5.86 19.73 4.58
N GLU A 37 5.23 20.90 4.73
CA GLU A 37 4.42 21.25 5.90
C GLU A 37 3.17 20.37 6.01
N VAL A 38 2.49 20.11 4.88
CA VAL A 38 1.32 19.23 4.86
C VAL A 38 1.70 17.78 5.16
N LEU A 39 2.82 17.31 4.61
CA LEU A 39 3.32 15.95 4.88
C LEU A 39 3.60 15.78 6.38
N ASP A 40 4.33 16.71 6.99
CA ASP A 40 4.64 16.67 8.43
C ASP A 40 3.39 16.68 9.33
N GLN A 41 2.36 17.43 8.95
CA GLN A 41 1.10 17.51 9.70
C GLN A 41 0.22 16.26 9.58
N MET A 42 0.23 15.62 8.41
CA MET A 42 -0.69 14.53 8.10
C MET A 42 -0.07 13.15 8.30
N TYR A 43 1.26 13.02 8.20
CA TYR A 43 1.92 11.73 8.23
C TYR A 43 1.87 11.11 9.64
N LEU A 44 1.32 9.89 9.74
CA LEU A 44 1.01 9.24 11.01
C LEU A 44 2.19 8.45 11.61
N PHE A 45 3.26 8.23 10.85
CA PHE A 45 4.38 7.40 11.25
C PHE A 45 5.66 8.22 11.45
N GLU A 46 6.55 7.75 12.32
CA GLU A 46 7.89 8.30 12.46
C GLU A 46 8.93 7.28 11.97
N PRO A 47 9.98 7.72 11.26
CA PRO A 47 10.26 9.09 10.83
C PRO A 47 9.41 9.53 9.62
N VAL A 48 9.10 10.83 9.54
CA VAL A 48 8.46 11.42 8.35
C VAL A 48 9.43 11.35 7.17
N PRO A 49 9.03 10.81 6.01
CA PRO A 49 9.91 10.68 4.86
C PRO A 49 10.23 12.04 4.23
N SER A 50 11.38 12.13 3.57
CA SER A 50 11.74 13.34 2.80
C SER A 50 10.89 13.45 1.53
N LEU A 51 10.63 14.67 1.06
CA LEU A 51 9.93 14.90 -0.22
C LEU A 51 10.69 14.35 -1.44
N ASP A 52 12.01 14.20 -1.34
CA ASP A 52 12.86 13.60 -2.38
C ASP A 52 12.99 12.08 -2.24
N GLU A 53 12.43 11.49 -1.18
CA GLU A 53 12.49 10.05 -0.93
C GLU A 53 11.56 9.29 -1.88
N GLU A 54 11.97 8.08 -2.24
CA GLU A 54 11.15 7.15 -3.01
C GLU A 54 10.42 6.18 -2.07
N ARG A 55 9.14 5.96 -2.35
CA ARG A 55 8.28 5.02 -1.64
C ARG A 55 7.59 4.10 -2.64
N PHE A 56 7.28 2.90 -2.18
CA PHE A 56 6.53 1.91 -2.90
C PHE A 56 5.08 1.96 -2.45
N ASP A 57 4.15 2.16 -3.38
CA ASP A 57 2.73 2.04 -3.13
C ASP A 57 2.32 0.57 -3.27
N LEU A 58 1.97 -0.04 -2.15
CA LEU A 58 1.60 -1.45 -2.09
C LEU A 58 0.36 -1.78 -2.93
N HIS A 59 -0.56 -0.84 -3.10
CA HIS A 59 -1.80 -1.10 -3.82
C HIS A 59 -1.60 -1.08 -5.34
N SER A 60 -0.82 -0.11 -5.85
CA SER A 60 -0.53 -0.02 -7.28
C SER A 60 0.69 -0.82 -7.72
N GLY A 61 1.52 -1.29 -6.78
CA GLY A 61 2.76 -2.00 -7.07
C GLY A 61 3.82 -1.11 -7.72
N LYS A 62 3.78 0.21 -7.48
CA LYS A 62 4.62 1.20 -8.18
C LYS A 62 5.46 2.02 -7.22
N LEU A 63 6.66 2.37 -7.67
CA LEU A 63 7.50 3.38 -7.01
C LEU A 63 7.00 4.78 -7.36
N PHE A 64 7.06 5.68 -6.38
CA PHE A 64 6.82 7.10 -6.57
C PHE A 64 7.73 7.92 -5.65
N ARG A 65 7.93 9.19 -6.00
CA ARG A 65 8.59 10.13 -5.10
C ARG A 65 7.57 10.72 -4.15
N VAL A 66 7.92 10.85 -2.87
CA VAL A 66 6.99 11.34 -1.84
C VAL A 66 6.41 12.69 -2.23
N ARG A 67 7.18 13.62 -2.82
CA ARG A 67 6.64 14.90 -3.32
C ARG A 67 5.44 14.78 -4.26
N ASP A 68 5.24 13.65 -4.93
CA ASP A 68 4.13 13.45 -5.85
C ASP A 68 2.84 13.00 -5.12
N PHE A 69 2.84 12.99 -3.78
CA PHE A 69 1.65 12.71 -2.98
C PHE A 69 0.50 13.65 -3.31
N ARG A 70 -0.71 13.16 -3.07
CA ARG A 70 -1.96 13.91 -3.21
C ARG A 70 -2.70 13.90 -1.87
N VAL A 71 -3.60 14.86 -1.68
CA VAL A 71 -4.49 14.88 -0.51
C VAL A 71 -5.92 14.97 -0.98
N THR A 72 -6.71 13.96 -0.63
CA THR A 72 -8.15 13.93 -0.91
C THR A 72 -8.94 14.23 0.35
N ARG A 73 -10.21 14.61 0.17
CA ARG A 73 -11.17 14.77 1.25
C ARG A 73 -12.41 13.93 0.96
N GLU A 74 -12.69 13.01 1.87
CA GLU A 74 -13.80 12.06 1.77
C GLU A 74 -14.42 11.87 3.15
N ASP A 75 -15.75 11.84 3.22
CA ASP A 75 -16.51 11.66 4.47
C ASP A 75 -16.02 12.56 5.62
N ASP A 76 -15.71 13.82 5.30
CA ASP A 76 -15.16 14.83 6.21
C ASP A 76 -13.78 14.55 6.82
N HIS A 77 -13.00 13.64 6.23
CA HIS A 77 -11.61 13.34 6.60
C HIS A 77 -10.66 13.70 5.47
N ASN A 78 -9.45 14.13 5.81
CA ASN A 78 -8.38 14.39 4.85
C ASN A 78 -7.48 13.15 4.74
N TRP A 79 -7.28 12.67 3.52
CA TRP A 79 -6.51 11.46 3.25
C TRP A 79 -5.23 11.82 2.50
N LEU A 80 -4.09 11.43 3.06
CA LEU A 80 -2.82 11.47 2.34
C LEU A 80 -2.72 10.20 1.48
N VAL A 81 -2.58 10.38 0.17
CA VAL A 81 -2.70 9.30 -0.81
C VAL A 81 -1.57 9.33 -1.84
N SER A 82 -1.27 8.17 -2.43
CA SER A 82 -0.26 8.03 -3.47
C SER A 82 -0.69 8.77 -4.75
N PRO A 83 0.24 9.10 -5.66
CA PRO A 83 -0.13 9.66 -6.97
C PRO A 83 -1.05 8.73 -7.79
N TYR A 84 -1.01 7.43 -7.50
CA TYR A 84 -1.76 6.37 -8.16
C TYR A 84 -3.09 6.03 -7.48
N TYR A 85 -3.58 6.93 -6.61
CA TYR A 85 -4.85 6.76 -5.89
C TYR A 85 -6.04 6.43 -6.80
N GLU A 86 -6.04 6.91 -8.04
CA GLU A 86 -7.13 6.63 -9.00
C GLU A 86 -7.12 5.19 -9.53
N GLU A 87 -5.97 4.51 -9.48
CA GLU A 87 -5.80 3.14 -9.99
C GLU A 87 -6.01 2.10 -8.90
N GLY A 88 -5.47 2.36 -7.71
CA GLY A 88 -5.49 1.42 -6.59
C GLY A 88 -6.08 1.97 -5.29
N GLY A 89 -6.24 3.28 -5.13
CA GLY A 89 -6.71 3.82 -3.85
C GLY A 89 -5.65 3.72 -2.74
N GLY A 90 -4.37 3.60 -3.08
CA GLY A 90 -3.26 3.54 -2.12
C GLY A 90 -3.21 4.79 -1.24
N THR A 91 -3.36 4.57 0.06
CA THR A 91 -3.28 5.61 1.11
C THR A 91 -1.90 5.59 1.77
N MET A 92 -1.64 6.52 2.68
CA MET A 92 -0.36 6.58 3.41
C MET A 92 0.05 5.27 4.09
N ILE A 93 -0.91 4.46 4.58
CA ILE A 93 -0.61 3.18 5.22
C ILE A 93 -0.04 2.14 4.25
N ASP A 94 -0.19 2.38 2.95
CA ASP A 94 0.28 1.52 1.86
C ASP A 94 1.70 1.91 1.38
N TRP A 95 2.31 2.94 1.96
CA TRP A 95 3.62 3.46 1.53
C TRP A 95 4.77 2.71 2.21
N MET A 96 5.34 1.76 1.48
CA MET A 96 6.48 0.96 1.93
C MET A 96 7.82 1.56 1.48
N PRO A 97 8.95 1.20 2.12
CA PRO A 97 10.27 1.52 1.61
C PRO A 97 10.47 1.04 0.16
N ALA A 98 11.21 1.80 -0.65
CA ALA A 98 11.39 1.52 -2.08
C ALA A 98 11.99 0.12 -2.38
N GLU A 99 12.75 -0.46 -1.45
CA GLU A 99 13.31 -1.81 -1.57
C GLU A 99 12.25 -2.91 -1.79
N TRP A 100 11.00 -2.66 -1.36
CA TRP A 100 9.88 -3.60 -1.56
C TRP A 100 9.51 -3.79 -3.03
N ALA A 101 9.89 -2.85 -3.91
CA ALA A 101 9.64 -2.96 -5.34
C ALA A 101 10.53 -3.99 -6.05
N ASN A 102 11.64 -4.38 -5.43
CA ASN A 102 12.73 -5.09 -6.10
C ASN A 102 13.04 -6.48 -5.51
N GLU A 103 12.20 -6.99 -4.62
CA GLU A 103 12.25 -8.39 -4.20
C GLU A 103 11.56 -9.26 -5.26
N GLU A 104 12.18 -9.35 -6.44
CA GLU A 104 11.99 -10.52 -7.30
C GLU A 104 12.32 -11.74 -6.46
N ALA A 105 11.31 -12.57 -6.19
CA ALA A 105 11.41 -14.03 -6.11
C ALA A 105 12.73 -14.65 -5.60
N ASP A 106 13.37 -14.09 -4.57
CA ASP A 106 14.39 -14.77 -3.75
C ASP A 106 13.66 -15.71 -2.79
N GLU A 107 12.90 -16.62 -3.38
CA GLU A 107 12.09 -17.61 -2.72
C GLU A 107 12.24 -18.88 -3.57
N ASP A 108 13.50 -19.32 -3.58
CA ASP A 108 13.97 -20.70 -3.63
C ASP A 108 13.15 -21.51 -2.60
N TRP A 109 11.88 -21.80 -2.89
CA TRP A 109 11.00 -22.71 -2.14
C TRP A 109 11.05 -24.13 -2.69
N GLU A 110 12.06 -24.46 -3.49
CA GLU A 110 12.31 -25.85 -3.89
C GLU A 110 13.30 -26.53 -2.95
N ASP A 111 13.24 -26.35 -1.63
CA ASP A 111 13.92 -27.28 -0.74
C ASP A 111 13.19 -27.45 0.61
N GLU A 112 12.85 -28.72 0.85
CA GLU A 112 12.42 -29.31 2.13
C GLU A 112 10.93 -29.30 2.49
N PHE A 113 10.09 -29.79 1.56
CA PHE A 113 8.96 -30.64 1.96
C PHE A 113 9.24 -32.06 1.46
N GLU A 114 10.04 -32.82 2.20
CA GLU A 114 10.12 -34.27 2.04
C GLU A 114 8.76 -34.87 2.43
N LEU A 115 7.89 -35.05 1.44
CA LEU A 115 6.80 -36.02 1.54
C LEU A 115 7.46 -37.38 1.51
N GLU A 116 7.50 -38.05 2.66
CA GLU A 116 7.79 -39.47 2.74
C GLU A 116 6.79 -40.21 1.84
N ASP A 117 7.31 -40.66 0.70
CA ASP A 117 6.66 -41.53 -0.28
C ASP A 117 6.45 -42.91 0.37
N GLU A 118 5.27 -43.13 0.95
CA GLU A 118 4.71 -44.46 1.11
C GLU A 118 3.67 -44.67 0.01
N GLY A 119 4.08 -45.44 -1.00
CA GLY A 119 3.31 -45.70 -2.22
C GLY A 119 1.98 -46.42 -2.01
N ASP A 120 1.11 -46.30 -3.01
CA ASP A 120 0.60 -47.44 -3.78
C ASP A 120 -0.44 -46.96 -4.83
N ASP A 121 -0.10 -47.28 -6.08
CA ASP A 121 -0.93 -47.69 -7.22
C ASP A 121 -2.25 -46.97 -7.62
N ASP A 122 -2.22 -46.63 -8.91
CA ASP A 122 -3.28 -46.72 -9.90
C ASP A 122 -4.44 -45.71 -9.93
N ASN A 123 -4.48 -45.02 -11.08
CA ASN A 123 -5.65 -44.47 -11.75
C ASN A 123 -6.18 -43.12 -11.27
N CYS A 124 -5.89 -42.05 -12.03
CA CYS A 124 -6.91 -41.26 -12.75
C CYS A 124 -6.24 -40.26 -13.70
N GLY A 125 -6.85 -40.11 -14.88
CA GLY A 125 -6.28 -39.47 -16.05
C GLY A 125 -5.97 -37.98 -15.92
N LEU A 126 -5.05 -37.57 -16.82
CA LEU A 126 -4.98 -36.28 -17.51
C LEU A 126 -6.09 -35.30 -17.07
N VAL A 127 -5.77 -34.40 -16.15
CA VAL A 127 -6.52 -33.15 -16.02
C VAL A 127 -5.68 -32.06 -16.66
N ASP A 128 -6.15 -31.65 -17.83
CA ASP A 128 -5.72 -30.47 -18.55
C ASP A 128 -5.48 -29.32 -17.58
N ILE A 129 -4.27 -28.76 -17.65
CA ILE A 129 -3.98 -27.44 -17.11
C ILE A 129 -4.89 -26.49 -17.87
N LYS A 130 -6.03 -26.15 -17.27
CA LYS A 130 -6.96 -25.18 -17.84
C LYS A 130 -6.20 -23.87 -17.98
N LYS A 131 -5.87 -23.55 -19.22
CA LYS A 131 -5.73 -22.17 -19.70
C LYS A 131 -6.94 -21.39 -19.16
N ILE A 132 -6.71 -20.49 -18.21
CA ILE A 132 -7.73 -19.53 -17.79
C ILE A 132 -7.92 -18.58 -18.97
N PRO A 133 -9.12 -18.49 -19.59
CA PRO A 133 -9.39 -17.57 -20.67
C PRO A 133 -10.21 -16.41 -20.13
N ASP A 134 -9.65 -15.66 -19.19
CA ASP A 134 -9.91 -14.23 -19.10
C ASP A 134 -8.64 -13.58 -18.54
N GLY A 135 -8.25 -12.43 -19.08
CA GLY A 135 -7.02 -11.75 -18.68
C GLY A 135 -7.17 -11.02 -17.35
N SER A 136 -7.57 -11.72 -16.28
CA SER A 136 -7.50 -11.20 -14.93
C SER A 136 -6.20 -11.65 -14.26
N GLU A 137 -5.35 -10.69 -13.95
CA GLU A 137 -4.17 -10.91 -13.11
C GLU A 137 -4.66 -11.11 -11.67
N GLU A 138 -4.56 -12.32 -11.14
CA GLU A 138 -4.67 -12.54 -9.71
C GLU A 138 -3.37 -11.98 -9.08
N ILE A 139 -3.43 -10.75 -8.60
CA ILE A 139 -2.30 -10.12 -7.90
C ILE A 139 -2.06 -10.94 -6.63
N ALA A 140 -1.01 -11.74 -6.63
CA ALA A 140 -0.64 -12.60 -5.51
C ALA A 140 -0.37 -11.74 -4.26
N MET A 141 -1.37 -11.60 -3.39
CA MET A 141 -1.28 -10.85 -2.13
C MET A 141 -0.58 -11.61 -0.99
N MET A 142 -0.20 -12.87 -1.20
CA MET A 142 0.36 -13.73 -0.15
C MET A 142 1.80 -13.38 0.29
N PRO A 143 2.75 -12.98 -0.58
CA PRO A 143 4.10 -12.59 -0.16
C PRO A 143 4.13 -11.31 0.69
N VAL A 144 3.15 -10.42 0.48
CA VAL A 144 3.04 -9.11 1.13
C VAL A 144 2.72 -9.24 2.63
N LEU A 145 1.87 -10.19 3.00
CA LEU A 145 1.39 -10.34 4.38
C LEU A 145 2.48 -10.83 5.35
N GLY A 146 3.46 -11.59 4.85
CA GLY A 146 4.63 -12.02 5.63
C GLY A 146 5.57 -10.85 5.96
N LYS A 147 5.84 -10.01 4.97
CA LYS A 147 6.71 -8.82 5.09
C LYS A 147 6.10 -7.77 6.03
N LEU A 148 4.78 -7.55 5.95
CA LEU A 148 4.07 -6.62 6.83
C LEU A 148 4.22 -7.03 8.31
N LYS A 149 4.13 -8.34 8.63
CA LYS A 149 4.33 -8.84 10.00
C LYS A 149 5.76 -8.63 10.50
N LYS A 150 6.77 -8.77 9.64
CA LYS A 150 8.19 -8.56 10.00
C LYS A 150 8.51 -7.07 10.21
N TYR A 151 8.06 -6.20 9.30
CA TYR A 151 8.24 -4.75 9.41
C TYR A 151 7.56 -4.18 10.66
N MET A 152 6.32 -4.57 10.94
CA MET A 152 5.62 -4.13 12.16
C MET A 152 6.28 -4.62 13.45
N LYS A 153 6.97 -5.77 13.43
CA LYS A 153 7.76 -6.26 14.57
C LYS A 153 9.03 -5.43 14.79
N GLN A 154 9.70 -5.05 13.70
CA GLN A 154 10.96 -4.29 13.74
C GLN A 154 10.75 -2.87 14.27
N GLN A 155 9.66 -2.22 13.88
CA GLN A 155 9.23 -0.92 14.43
C GLN A 155 8.90 -0.98 15.93
N GLY A 156 8.48 -2.15 16.44
CA GLY A 156 8.23 -2.37 17.87
C GLY A 156 9.50 -2.55 18.71
N ASP A 157 10.56 -3.13 18.14
CA ASP A 157 11.82 -3.40 18.84
C ASP A 157 12.72 -2.15 18.94
N ASP A 158 12.67 -1.24 17.96
CA ASP A 158 13.46 0.01 17.99
C ASP A 158 12.96 1.00 19.04
N GLY A 159 11.68 0.92 19.43
CA GLY A 159 11.11 1.69 20.55
C GLY A 159 11.57 1.25 21.94
N ALA A 160 12.15 0.04 22.08
CA ALA A 160 12.59 -0.51 23.37
C ALA A 160 14.08 -0.25 23.68
N ARG A 161 14.83 0.38 22.77
CA ARG A 161 16.28 0.62 22.91
C ARG A 161 16.66 2.06 23.29
N SER A 162 15.68 2.91 23.57
CA SER A 162 15.89 4.26 24.09
C SER A 162 15.10 4.48 25.38
N MET A 163 15.45 3.74 26.44
CA MET A 163 15.23 4.10 27.85
C MET A 163 16.40 3.61 28.70
#